data_AF-A0A348UUY0-F1
#
_entry.id   AF-A0A348UUY0-F1
#
_cell.length_a   1.000
_cell.length_b   1.000
_cell.length_c   1.000
_cell.angle_alpha   90.00
_cell.angle_beta   90.00
_cell.angle_gamma   90.00
#
_symmetry.space_group_name_H-M   'P 1'
#
loop_
_entity.id
_entity.type
_entity.pdbx_description
1 polymer ?
#
loop_
_entity_poly.entity_id
_entity_poly.type
_entity_poly.pdbx_seq_one_letter_code
_entity_poly.pdbx_strand_id
1 'polypeptide(L)'
;ATAIARDDLDFLTWDHPFVRQVMEYFITQGEGESAVARLSGTGRQGLVLETLFLLDLPDGDGSLADSFLATVPIRVVVDHHGRPLASDDLPANWESSLMSDDPGWFLALPQLVGEILPEMLEKSQNLAEKTAQIHRLEGAAEMENVLTREKDRLVTLSKINPGISAKEIEALIKEQAHLRIRILNAGLRLDGVRLIRIFE
;
A
#
# COMPACT_ATOMS: atom_id res chain seq x y z
N ALA A 1 26.73 0.57 -21.32
CA ALA A 1 27.70 0.76 -22.43
C ALA A 1 27.36 2.01 -23.25
N THR A 2 26.11 2.17 -23.72
CA THR A 2 25.70 3.31 -24.56
C THR A 2 25.87 4.69 -23.90
N ALA A 3 25.41 4.87 -22.66
CA ALA A 3 25.55 6.15 -21.95
C ALA A 3 27.00 6.50 -21.54
N ILE A 4 27.89 5.50 -21.45
CA ILE A 4 29.32 5.71 -21.16
C ILE A 4 30.06 6.20 -22.42
N ALA A 5 29.55 5.87 -23.61
CA ALA A 5 30.14 6.27 -24.89
C ALA A 5 29.54 7.57 -25.45
N ARG A 6 28.49 8.09 -24.80
CA ARG A 6 27.69 9.22 -25.28
C ARG A 6 27.31 10.13 -24.12
N ASP A 7 28.17 11.11 -23.85
CA ASP A 7 27.96 12.13 -22.81
C ASP A 7 26.77 13.06 -23.10
N ASP A 8 26.21 13.01 -24.31
CA ASP A 8 25.03 13.76 -24.73
C ASP A 8 23.69 13.07 -24.37
N LEU A 9 23.75 11.86 -23.81
CA LEU A 9 22.58 11.06 -23.44
C LEU A 9 22.56 10.78 -21.94
N ASP A 10 21.44 11.13 -21.31
CA ASP A 10 21.18 10.72 -19.93
C ASP A 10 20.77 9.24 -19.85
N PHE A 11 21.33 8.53 -18.88
CA PHE A 11 20.92 7.16 -18.57
C PHE A 11 19.72 7.17 -17.62
N LEU A 12 18.52 6.96 -18.17
CA LEU A 12 17.30 6.91 -17.39
C LEU A 12 17.23 5.62 -16.55
N THR A 13 17.19 5.79 -15.24
CA THR A 13 16.93 4.75 -14.23
C THR A 13 15.75 5.17 -13.35
N TRP A 14 15.27 4.28 -12.48
CA TRP A 14 14.25 4.62 -11.48
C TRP A 14 14.70 5.75 -10.53
N ASP A 15 16.01 5.87 -10.29
CA ASP A 15 16.59 6.92 -9.45
C ASP A 15 16.85 8.24 -10.22
N HIS A 16 16.58 8.27 -11.53
CA HIS A 16 16.82 9.46 -12.33
C HIS A 16 15.88 10.60 -11.91
N PRO A 17 16.37 11.84 -11.69
CA PRO A 17 15.54 12.95 -11.19
C PRO A 17 14.31 13.26 -12.06
N PHE A 18 14.43 13.08 -13.38
CA PHE A 18 13.28 13.24 -14.29
C PHE A 18 12.21 12.18 -14.04
N VAL A 19 12.60 10.90 -13.90
CA VAL A 19 11.65 9.79 -13.65
C VAL A 19 10.95 10.01 -12.30
N ARG A 20 11.71 10.37 -11.27
CA ARG A 20 11.17 10.68 -9.94
C ARG A 20 10.20 11.85 -9.97
N GLN A 21 10.52 12.94 -10.68
CA GLN A 21 9.62 14.09 -10.81
C GLN A 21 8.32 13.75 -11.56
N VAL A 22 8.38 12.93 -12.60
CA VAL A 22 7.18 12.48 -13.32
C VAL A 22 6.30 11.61 -12.42
N MET A 23 6.89 10.69 -11.66
CA MET A 23 6.13 9.86 -10.70
C MET A 23 5.50 10.73 -9.60
N GLU A 24 6.26 11.66 -9.03
CA GLU A 24 5.76 12.61 -8.01
C GLU A 24 4.60 13.44 -8.55
N TYR A 25 4.69 13.91 -9.80
CA TYR A 25 3.60 14.62 -10.46
C TYR A 25 2.31 13.78 -10.45
N PHE A 26 2.35 12.54 -10.95
CA PHE A 26 1.14 11.71 -10.98
C PHE A 26 0.59 11.37 -9.59
N ILE A 27 1.46 11.15 -8.60
CA ILE A 27 1.06 10.88 -7.22
C ILE A 27 0.38 12.12 -6.59
N THR A 28 0.85 13.32 -6.92
CA THR A 28 0.36 14.57 -6.28
C THR A 28 -0.82 15.23 -6.98
N GLN A 29 -1.10 14.91 -8.25
CA GLN A 29 -2.22 15.51 -8.98
C GLN A 29 -3.60 15.01 -8.52
N GLY A 30 -3.67 13.88 -7.80
CA GLY A 30 -4.94 13.24 -7.41
C GLY A 30 -5.72 12.64 -8.58
N GLU A 31 -5.13 12.59 -9.77
CA GLU A 31 -5.72 11.89 -10.91
C GLU A 31 -5.71 10.38 -10.65
N GLY A 32 -6.89 9.74 -10.72
CA GLY A 32 -7.05 8.31 -10.51
C GLY A 32 -7.50 7.89 -9.10
N GLU A 33 -7.68 8.83 -8.17
CA GLU A 33 -8.22 8.57 -6.83
C GLU A 33 -9.67 8.05 -6.86
N SER A 34 -10.45 8.46 -7.86
CA SER A 34 -11.82 7.97 -8.04
C SER A 34 -12.14 7.71 -9.51
N ALA A 35 -12.83 6.60 -9.80
CA ALA A 35 -13.24 6.25 -11.15
C ALA A 35 -14.56 5.46 -11.18
N VAL A 36 -15.27 5.57 -12.31
CA VAL A 36 -16.41 4.71 -12.63
C VAL A 36 -16.09 3.97 -13.91
N ALA A 37 -16.31 2.66 -13.88
CA ALA A 37 -16.04 1.78 -14.99
C ALA A 37 -17.19 0.81 -15.23
N ARG A 38 -17.20 0.23 -16.41
CA ARG A 38 -18.18 -0.77 -16.82
C ARG A 38 -17.45 -1.98 -17.41
N LEU A 39 -17.94 -3.17 -17.08
CA LEU A 39 -17.42 -4.45 -17.55
C LEU A 39 -18.54 -5.26 -18.22
N SER A 40 -18.36 -5.62 -19.49
CA SER A 40 -19.28 -6.44 -20.30
C SER A 40 -18.80 -7.88 -20.45
N GLY A 41 -19.68 -8.78 -20.90
CA GLY A 41 -19.26 -10.11 -21.37
C GLY A 41 -18.88 -11.08 -20.25
N THR A 42 -19.37 -10.82 -19.04
CA THR A 42 -19.17 -11.69 -17.87
C THR A 42 -20.27 -12.73 -17.70
N GLY A 43 -21.35 -12.63 -18.47
CA GLY A 43 -22.54 -13.49 -18.34
C GLY A 43 -23.35 -13.25 -17.05
N ARG A 44 -23.06 -12.15 -16.32
CA ARG A 44 -23.78 -11.75 -15.11
C ARG A 44 -23.95 -10.23 -15.05
N GLN A 45 -24.93 -9.78 -14.27
CA GLN A 45 -25.09 -8.38 -13.90
C GLN A 45 -24.71 -8.20 -12.43
N GLY A 46 -24.12 -7.06 -12.10
CA GLY A 46 -23.74 -6.80 -10.72
C GLY A 46 -22.95 -5.52 -10.55
N LEU A 47 -22.54 -5.31 -9.31
CA LEU A 47 -21.76 -4.17 -8.89
C LEU A 47 -20.55 -4.64 -8.10
N VAL A 48 -19.39 -4.06 -8.43
CA VAL A 48 -18.12 -4.33 -7.78
C VAL A 48 -17.51 -3.01 -7.34
N LEU A 49 -16.96 -2.99 -6.13
CA LEU A 49 -16.17 -1.88 -5.63
C LEU A 49 -14.73 -2.35 -5.49
N GLU A 50 -13.83 -1.65 -6.16
CA GLU A 50 -12.41 -1.79 -5.99
C GLU A 50 -11.89 -0.61 -5.18
N THR A 51 -11.06 -0.90 -4.19
CA THR A 51 -10.43 0.08 -3.31
C THR A 51 -8.95 -0.22 -3.22
N LEU A 52 -8.15 0.84 -3.19
CA LEU A 52 -6.72 0.80 -2.95
C LEU A 52 -6.45 1.56 -1.67
N PHE A 53 -5.97 0.86 -0.66
CA PHE A 53 -5.51 1.46 0.58
C PHE A 53 -3.98 1.50 0.59
N LEU A 54 -3.41 2.53 1.21
CA LEU A 54 -1.98 2.59 1.50
C LEU A 54 -1.79 2.43 3.00
N LEU A 55 -1.00 1.42 3.38
CA LEU A 55 -0.45 1.30 4.72
C LEU A 55 0.89 2.02 4.74
N ASP A 56 1.00 3.10 5.51
CA ASP A 56 2.24 3.86 5.63
C ASP A 56 2.52 4.37 7.04
N LEU A 57 3.77 4.78 7.24
CA LEU A 57 4.20 5.36 8.51
C LEU A 57 3.80 6.84 8.54
N PRO A 58 3.29 7.35 9.66
CA PRO A 58 2.77 8.72 9.76
C PRO A 58 3.83 9.81 9.51
N ASP A 59 5.13 9.49 9.65
CA ASP A 59 6.23 10.39 9.31
C ASP A 59 7.12 9.70 8.27
N GLY A 60 6.85 10.00 6.98
CA GLY A 60 7.62 9.52 5.83
C GLY A 60 8.96 10.23 5.64
N ASP A 61 9.75 10.34 6.71
CA ASP A 61 11.00 11.10 6.74
C ASP A 61 12.25 10.24 6.47
N GLY A 62 12.09 9.04 5.90
CA GLY A 62 13.22 8.14 5.63
C GLY A 62 13.80 7.53 6.91
N SER A 63 12.96 7.39 7.93
CA SER A 63 13.31 6.73 9.18
C SER A 63 13.77 5.28 8.96
N LEU A 64 14.50 4.73 9.94
CA LEU A 64 14.87 3.31 9.94
C LEU A 64 13.62 2.39 9.92
N ALA A 65 12.44 2.88 10.33
CA ALA A 65 11.20 2.12 10.29
C ALA A 65 10.75 1.81 8.85
N ASP A 66 11.02 2.68 7.88
CA ASP A 66 10.68 2.50 6.46
C ASP A 66 11.40 1.27 5.87
N SER A 67 12.52 0.86 6.46
CA SER A 67 13.25 -0.35 6.04
C SER A 67 12.52 -1.65 6.43
N PHE A 68 11.65 -1.60 7.43
CA PHE A 68 10.89 -2.75 7.93
C PHE A 68 9.42 -2.71 7.52
N LEU A 69 8.90 -1.52 7.25
CA LEU A 69 7.57 -1.32 6.71
C LEU A 69 7.58 -0.11 5.76
N ALA A 70 7.96 -0.36 4.50
CA ALA A 70 7.75 0.60 3.43
C ALA A 70 6.24 0.77 3.15
N THR A 71 5.85 1.81 2.42
CA THR A 71 4.45 2.00 2.00
C THR A 71 3.94 0.76 1.26
N VAL A 72 2.90 0.12 1.80
CA VAL A 72 2.30 -1.10 1.23
C VAL A 72 0.94 -0.79 0.61
N PRO A 73 0.76 -0.96 -0.72
CA PRO A 73 -0.55 -0.90 -1.34
C PRO A 73 -1.36 -2.17 -1.05
N ILE A 74 -2.56 -1.99 -0.50
CA ILE A 74 -3.52 -3.05 -0.18
C ILE A 74 -4.76 -2.85 -1.06
N ARG A 75 -4.86 -3.66 -2.11
CA ARG A 75 -6.01 -3.67 -3.02
C ARG A 75 -7.10 -4.60 -2.47
N VAL A 76 -8.33 -4.10 -2.39
CA VAL A 76 -9.51 -4.87 -1.98
C VAL A 76 -10.60 -4.72 -3.04
N VAL A 77 -11.17 -5.85 -3.46
CA VAL A 77 -12.26 -5.88 -4.46
C VAL A 77 -13.42 -6.67 -3.87
N VAL A 78 -14.59 -6.03 -3.78
CA VAL A 78 -15.80 -6.62 -3.18
C VAL A 78 -17.01 -6.51 -4.09
N ASP A 79 -17.97 -7.42 -3.92
CA ASP A 79 -19.31 -7.31 -4.50
C ASP A 79 -20.20 -6.32 -3.72
N HIS A 80 -21.43 -6.12 -4.21
CA HIS A 80 -22.45 -5.27 -3.57
C HIS A 80 -22.89 -5.69 -2.15
N HIS A 81 -22.50 -6.88 -1.68
CA HIS A 81 -22.69 -7.32 -0.30
C HIS A 81 -21.42 -7.15 0.56
N GLY A 82 -20.36 -6.56 0.00
CA GLY A 82 -19.07 -6.40 0.66
C GLY A 82 -18.28 -7.70 0.81
N ARG A 83 -18.61 -8.74 0.03
CA ARG A 83 -17.86 -10.00 0.04
C ARG A 83 -16.64 -9.87 -0.87
N PRO A 84 -15.43 -10.27 -0.44
CA PRO A 84 -14.26 -10.29 -1.30
C PRO A 84 -14.52 -11.15 -2.53
N LEU A 85 -14.11 -10.68 -3.70
CA LEU A 85 -14.14 -11.49 -4.90
C LEU A 85 -13.04 -12.56 -4.85
N ALA A 86 -13.42 -13.80 -5.15
CA ALA A 86 -12.49 -14.88 -5.41
C ALA A 86 -11.86 -14.75 -6.80
N SER A 87 -10.74 -15.45 -7.03
CA SER A 87 -10.00 -15.43 -8.28
C SER A 87 -10.84 -15.80 -9.51
N ASP A 88 -11.89 -16.60 -9.32
CA ASP A 88 -12.77 -17.09 -10.39
C ASP A 88 -14.06 -16.26 -10.54
N ASP A 89 -14.28 -15.24 -9.71
CA ASP A 89 -15.49 -14.41 -9.79
C ASP A 89 -15.49 -13.48 -11.01
N LEU A 90 -14.32 -13.11 -11.51
CA LEU A 90 -14.14 -12.28 -12.71
C LEU A 90 -13.20 -12.96 -13.71
N PRO A 91 -13.37 -12.70 -15.03
CA PRO A 91 -12.42 -13.17 -16.04
C PRO A 91 -10.99 -12.73 -15.72
N ALA A 92 -9.98 -13.59 -15.95
CA ALA A 92 -8.58 -13.31 -15.58
C ALA A 92 -7.98 -12.01 -16.15
N ASN A 93 -8.59 -11.41 -17.18
CA ASN A 93 -8.15 -10.18 -17.83
C ASN A 93 -9.18 -9.04 -17.71
N TRP A 94 -10.08 -9.11 -16.72
CA TRP A 94 -11.18 -8.15 -16.57
C TRP A 94 -10.68 -6.71 -16.42
N GLU A 95 -9.55 -6.47 -15.76
CA GLU A 95 -8.99 -5.12 -15.60
C GLU A 95 -8.68 -4.47 -16.95
N SER A 96 -8.11 -5.23 -17.88
CA SER A 96 -7.79 -4.75 -19.24
C SER A 96 -9.03 -4.55 -20.12
N SER A 97 -10.17 -5.10 -19.70
CA SER A 97 -11.45 -5.02 -20.41
C SER A 97 -12.38 -3.93 -19.86
N LEU A 98 -11.95 -3.21 -18.82
CA LEU A 98 -12.72 -2.11 -18.25
C LEU A 98 -12.85 -0.96 -19.26
N MET A 99 -14.06 -0.46 -19.40
CA MET A 99 -14.35 0.76 -20.14
C MET A 99 -14.78 1.86 -19.17
N SER A 100 -14.42 3.11 -19.46
CA SER A 100 -14.94 4.26 -18.70
C SER A 100 -16.48 4.27 -18.76
N ASP A 101 -17.10 4.67 -17.66
CA ASP A 101 -18.54 4.78 -17.51
C ASP A 101 -18.93 6.14 -16.92
N ASP A 102 -20.16 6.56 -17.19
CA ASP A 102 -20.69 7.84 -16.70
C ASP A 102 -21.21 7.69 -15.26
N PRO A 103 -20.91 8.59 -14.31
CA PRO A 103 -21.39 8.47 -12.93
C PRO A 103 -22.91 8.69 -12.77
N GLY A 104 -23.59 9.25 -13.77
CA GLY A 104 -25.01 9.63 -13.65
C GLY A 104 -25.95 8.48 -13.32
N TRP A 105 -25.63 7.25 -13.74
CA TRP A 105 -26.49 6.09 -13.49
C TRP A 105 -26.59 5.73 -12.00
N PHE A 106 -25.51 5.86 -11.23
CA PHE A 106 -25.52 5.46 -9.81
C PHE A 106 -25.97 6.60 -8.91
N LEU A 107 -25.67 7.85 -9.30
CA LEU A 107 -26.15 9.04 -8.60
C LEU A 107 -27.69 9.15 -8.64
N ALA A 108 -28.32 8.60 -9.68
CA ALA A 108 -29.77 8.52 -9.80
C ALA A 108 -30.40 7.43 -8.89
N LEU A 109 -29.61 6.65 -8.16
CA LEU A 109 -30.07 5.55 -7.29
C LEU A 109 -29.79 5.90 -5.82
N PRO A 110 -30.75 6.51 -5.09
CA PRO A 110 -30.53 6.98 -3.72
C PRO A 110 -30.08 5.88 -2.75
N GLN A 111 -30.61 4.66 -2.92
CA GLN A 111 -30.22 3.52 -2.10
C GLN A 111 -28.76 3.10 -2.32
N LEU A 112 -28.29 3.18 -3.57
CA LEU A 112 -26.92 2.85 -3.89
C LEU A 112 -25.94 3.83 -3.25
N VAL A 113 -26.23 5.13 -3.33
CA VAL A 113 -25.39 6.19 -2.75
C VAL A 113 -25.50 6.23 -1.23
N GLY A 114 -26.68 6.05 -0.67
CA GLY A 114 -26.96 6.24 0.76
C GLY A 114 -26.68 5.03 1.64
N GLU A 115 -26.74 3.81 1.10
CA GLU A 115 -26.64 2.57 1.89
C GLU A 115 -25.57 1.63 1.34
N ILE A 116 -25.69 1.22 0.07
CA ILE A 116 -24.87 0.14 -0.48
C ILE A 116 -23.41 0.56 -0.62
N LEU A 117 -23.10 1.73 -1.20
CA LEU A 117 -21.72 2.19 -1.36
C LEU A 117 -21.01 2.42 0.00
N PRO A 118 -21.61 3.11 0.98
CA PRO A 118 -21.04 3.20 2.33
C PRO A 118 -20.77 1.83 2.96
N GLU A 119 -21.69 0.86 2.83
CA GLU A 119 -21.48 -0.49 3.36
C GLU A 119 -20.31 -1.19 2.64
N MET A 120 -20.24 -1.12 1.31
CA MET A 120 -19.14 -1.69 0.54
C MET A 120 -17.78 -1.10 0.95
N LEU A 121 -17.72 0.23 1.18
CA LEU A 121 -16.52 0.92 1.65
C LEU A 121 -16.13 0.46 3.06
N GLU A 122 -17.09 0.36 3.98
CA GLU A 122 -16.83 -0.12 5.34
C GLU A 122 -16.31 -1.56 5.35
N LYS A 123 -16.91 -2.45 4.55
CA LYS A 123 -16.45 -3.85 4.43
C LYS A 123 -15.04 -3.91 3.82
N SER A 124 -14.76 -3.08 2.82
CA SER A 124 -13.45 -2.99 2.18
C SER A 124 -12.37 -2.49 3.16
N GLN A 125 -12.67 -1.46 3.94
CA GLN A 125 -11.79 -0.97 5.01
C GLN A 125 -11.49 -2.07 6.03
N ASN A 126 -12.50 -2.81 6.48
CA ASN A 126 -12.32 -3.89 7.45
C ASN A 126 -11.46 -5.05 6.90
N LEU A 127 -11.56 -5.35 5.61
CA LEU A 127 -10.71 -6.34 4.95
C LEU A 127 -9.27 -5.84 4.83
N ALA A 128 -9.11 -4.58 4.40
CA ALA A 128 -7.80 -3.96 4.28
C ALA A 128 -7.09 -3.85 5.64
N GLU A 129 -7.81 -3.54 6.72
CA GLU A 129 -7.25 -3.45 8.08
C GLU A 129 -6.71 -4.81 8.57
N LYS A 130 -7.39 -5.92 8.21
CA LYS A 130 -6.89 -7.26 8.53
C LYS A 130 -5.56 -7.54 7.82
N THR A 131 -5.46 -7.20 6.53
CA THR A 131 -4.22 -7.35 5.76
C THR A 131 -3.13 -6.40 6.28
N ALA A 132 -3.49 -5.16 6.62
CA ALA A 132 -2.58 -4.19 7.19
C ALA A 132 -1.98 -4.69 8.50
N GLN A 133 -2.80 -5.29 9.37
CA GLN A 133 -2.33 -5.87 10.61
C GLN A 133 -1.32 -7.00 10.40
N ILE A 134 -1.46 -7.81 9.35
CA ILE A 134 -0.48 -8.84 8.99
C ILE A 134 0.85 -8.17 8.66
N HIS A 135 0.86 -7.18 7.76
CA HIS A 135 2.08 -6.47 7.39
C HIS A 135 2.75 -5.74 8.55
N ARG A 136 1.97 -5.11 9.45
CA ARG A 136 2.51 -4.49 10.68
C ARG A 136 3.23 -5.52 11.56
N LEU A 137 2.64 -6.71 11.73
CA LEU A 137 3.23 -7.78 12.53
C LEU A 137 4.48 -8.37 11.87
N GLU A 138 4.46 -8.60 10.56
CA GLU A 138 5.60 -9.08 9.78
C GLU A 138 6.77 -8.08 9.85
N GLY A 139 6.53 -6.80 9.61
CA GLY A 139 7.55 -5.75 9.70
C GLY A 139 8.12 -5.64 11.11
N ALA A 140 7.27 -5.72 12.15
CA ALA A 140 7.72 -5.68 13.54
C ALA A 140 8.54 -6.92 13.92
N ALA A 141 8.22 -8.10 13.37
CA ALA A 141 8.98 -9.33 13.60
C ALA A 141 10.35 -9.28 12.90
N GLU A 142 10.42 -8.79 11.66
CA GLU A 142 11.70 -8.65 10.96
C GLU A 142 12.60 -7.62 11.65
N MET A 143 12.04 -6.49 12.05
CA MET A 143 12.76 -5.47 12.85
C MET A 143 13.33 -6.07 14.14
N GLU A 144 12.53 -6.84 14.88
CA GLU A 144 12.97 -7.50 16.12
C GLU A 144 14.14 -8.46 15.87
N ASN A 145 14.06 -9.25 14.80
CA ASN A 145 15.09 -10.22 14.42
C ASN A 145 16.41 -9.54 14.04
N VAL A 146 16.35 -8.45 13.26
CA VAL A 146 17.54 -7.69 12.85
C VAL A 146 18.19 -7.01 14.05
N LEU A 147 17.43 -6.27 14.85
CA LEU A 147 17.99 -5.50 15.96
C LEU A 147 18.42 -6.36 17.15
N THR A 148 17.78 -7.51 17.37
CA THR A 148 18.24 -8.48 18.38
C THR A 148 19.59 -9.07 18.01
N ARG A 149 19.80 -9.46 16.74
CA ARG A 149 21.10 -9.94 16.26
C ARG A 149 22.18 -8.88 16.42
N GLU A 150 21.87 -7.62 16.11
CA GLU A 150 22.82 -6.52 16.27
C GLU A 150 23.16 -6.25 17.74
N LYS A 151 22.16 -6.30 18.62
CA LYS A 151 22.37 -6.19 20.07
C LYS A 151 23.29 -7.29 20.58
N ASP A 152 23.06 -8.55 20.21
CA ASP A 152 23.88 -9.68 20.63
C ASP A 152 25.32 -9.57 20.11
N ARG A 153 25.50 -9.03 18.90
CA ARG A 153 26.80 -8.71 18.32
C ARG A 153 27.53 -7.66 19.16
N LEU A 154 26.87 -6.55 19.51
CA LEU A 154 27.46 -5.48 20.32
C LEU A 154 27.81 -5.96 21.75
N VAL A 155 26.94 -6.74 22.38
CA VAL A 155 27.20 -7.37 23.69
C VAL A 155 28.39 -8.31 23.64
N THR A 156 28.59 -9.02 22.54
CA THR A 156 29.76 -9.90 22.37
C THR A 156 31.03 -9.10 22.17
N LEU A 157 30.99 -8.05 21.34
CA LEU A 157 32.15 -7.20 21.07
C LEU A 157 32.57 -6.37 22.29
N SER A 158 31.63 -5.93 23.14
CA SER A 158 31.95 -5.14 24.34
C SER A 158 32.79 -5.92 25.37
N LYS A 159 32.74 -7.26 25.34
CA LYS A 159 33.61 -8.12 26.18
C LYS A 159 35.08 -8.03 25.81
N ILE A 160 35.40 -7.67 24.55
CA ILE A 160 36.76 -7.67 24.01
C ILE A 160 37.22 -6.27 23.55
N ASN A 161 36.31 -5.30 23.45
CA ASN A 161 36.60 -3.94 23.03
C ASN A 161 36.01 -2.92 24.03
N PRO A 162 36.85 -2.28 24.87
CA PRO A 162 36.41 -1.26 25.83
C PRO A 162 35.81 0.00 25.17
N GLY A 163 36.00 0.17 23.86
CA GLY A 163 35.43 1.28 23.10
C GLY A 163 33.92 1.18 22.87
N ILE A 164 33.32 0.00 23.07
CA ILE A 164 31.87 -0.18 22.97
C ILE A 164 31.25 0.06 24.34
N SER A 165 30.44 1.11 24.43
CA SER A 165 29.88 1.55 25.70
C SER A 165 28.53 0.90 25.98
N ALA A 166 28.20 0.71 27.26
CA ALA A 166 26.85 0.30 27.66
C ALA A 166 25.75 1.23 27.14
N LYS A 167 26.09 2.50 26.89
CA LYS A 167 25.20 3.53 26.34
C LYS A 167 24.75 3.20 24.90
N GLU A 168 25.60 2.57 24.09
CA GLU A 168 25.23 2.17 22.71
C GLU A 168 24.22 1.03 22.71
N ILE A 169 24.39 0.05 23.60
CA ILE A 169 23.44 -1.06 23.75
C ILE A 169 22.09 -0.54 24.27
N GLU A 170 22.11 0.38 25.23
CA GLU A 170 20.89 1.02 25.74
C GLU A 170 20.19 1.86 24.67
N ALA A 171 20.95 2.60 23.85
CA ALA A 171 20.40 3.35 22.73
C ALA A 171 19.72 2.44 21.71
N LEU A 172 20.32 1.28 21.39
CA LEU A 172 19.74 0.30 20.48
C LEU A 172 18.42 -0.29 21.02
N ILE A 173 18.34 -0.58 22.33
CA ILE A 173 17.09 -1.06 22.96
C ILE A 173 15.99 0.00 22.89
N LYS A 174 16.34 1.27 23.15
CA LYS A 174 15.40 2.39 23.05
C LYS A 174 14.90 2.57 21.61
N GLU A 175 15.80 2.49 20.64
CA GLU A 175 15.47 2.59 19.23
C GLU A 175 14.55 1.44 18.79
N GLN A 176 14.86 0.21 19.19
CA GLN A 176 14.02 -0.96 18.91
C GLN A 176 12.58 -0.79 19.42
N ALA A 177 12.42 -0.32 20.67
CA ALA A 177 11.10 -0.06 21.24
C ALA A 177 10.36 1.05 20.48
N HIS A 178 11.06 2.12 20.10
CA HIS A 178 10.50 3.22 19.34
C HIS A 178 10.03 2.77 17.94
N LEU A 179 10.85 2.03 17.20
CA LEU A 179 10.51 1.48 15.89
C LEU A 179 9.33 0.53 15.96
N ARG A 180 9.27 -0.32 16.99
CA ARG A 180 8.14 -1.23 17.20
C ARG A 180 6.83 -0.46 17.30
N ILE A 181 6.80 0.61 18.09
CA ILE A 181 5.61 1.45 18.25
C ILE A 181 5.21 2.09 16.91
N ARG A 182 6.18 2.59 16.13
CA ARG A 182 5.89 3.23 14.84
C ARG A 182 5.33 2.23 13.82
N ILE A 183 5.97 1.07 13.66
CA ILE A 183 5.51 0.02 12.73
C ILE A 183 4.11 -0.47 13.10
N LEU A 184 3.85 -0.72 14.40
CA LEU A 184 2.55 -1.21 14.84
C LEU A 184 1.43 -0.16 14.78
N ASN A 185 1.77 1.13 14.72
CA ASN A 185 0.82 2.24 14.58
C ASN A 185 0.79 2.80 13.15
N ALA A 186 1.37 2.11 12.17
CA ALA A 186 1.30 2.53 10.77
C ALA A 186 -0.16 2.73 10.34
N GLY A 187 -0.45 3.87 9.72
CA GLY A 187 -1.77 4.31 9.33
C GLY A 187 -2.23 3.61 8.05
N LEU A 188 -3.52 3.31 7.97
CA LEU A 188 -4.14 2.83 6.75
C LEU A 188 -5.05 3.94 6.20
N ARG A 189 -4.76 4.42 4.98
CA ARG A 189 -5.59 5.41 4.29
C ARG A 189 -6.15 4.87 2.99
N LEU A 190 -7.35 5.30 2.62
CA LEU A 190 -7.90 5.07 1.28
C LEU A 190 -7.23 6.04 0.30
N ASP A 191 -6.72 5.50 -0.80
CA ASP A 191 -5.96 6.22 -1.81
C ASP A 191 -6.66 6.19 -3.18
N GLY A 192 -7.36 5.10 -3.47
CA GLY A 192 -8.12 4.97 -4.71
C GLY A 192 -9.43 4.21 -4.53
N VAL A 193 -10.46 4.62 -5.25
CA VAL A 193 -11.76 3.93 -5.33
C VAL A 193 -12.26 3.84 -6.77
N ARG A 194 -12.74 2.67 -7.16
CA ARG A 194 -13.32 2.46 -8.49
C ARG A 194 -14.62 1.66 -8.39
N LEU A 195 -15.70 2.28 -8.84
CA LEU A 195 -17.01 1.64 -8.94
C LEU A 195 -17.17 0.97 -10.31
N ILE A 196 -17.44 -0.32 -10.33
CA ILE A 196 -17.52 -1.11 -11.55
C ILE A 196 -18.91 -1.68 -11.70
N ARG A 197 -19.62 -1.26 -12.75
CA ARG A 197 -20.90 -1.84 -13.14
C ARG A 197 -20.67 -2.99 -14.11
N ILE A 198 -21.16 -4.17 -13.75
CA ILE A 198 -21.09 -5.36 -14.59
C ILE A 198 -22.42 -5.53 -15.31
N PHE A 199 -22.34 -5.70 -16.63
CA PHE A 199 -23.48 -5.96 -17.49
C PHE A 199 -23.16 -7.15 -18.41
N GLU A 200 -24.23 -7.74 -18.95
CA GLU A 200 -24.14 -8.83 -19.92
C GLU A 200 -23.54 -8.33 -21.25
#